data_AF-A0A6V7IS00-F1
#
_entry.id   AF-A0A6V7IS00-F1
#
_cell.length_a   1.000
_cell.length_b   1.000
_cell.length_c   1.000
_cell.angle_alpha   90.00
_cell.angle_beta   90.00
_cell.angle_gamma   90.00
#
_symmetry.space_group_name_H-M   'P 1'
#
loop_
_entity.id
_entity.type
_entity.pdbx_description
1 polymer ?
#
loop_
_entity_poly.entity_id
_entity_poly.type
_entity_poly.pdbx_seq_one_letter_code
_entity_poly.pdbx_strand_id
1 'polypeptide(L)'
;LDFQLSVWASPSIDLVYFFGVAGIITPTFNHDNYVQIYFKKLTETMKKIGCSTPPPTLEKLKQSMQKHRANMLFMSLVLAPTVRAREAGLDRHSFVENEENRWTQPDAKLIIDRLLPMMDDKGYLD
;
A
#
# COMPACT_ATOMS: atom_id res chain seq x y z
N LEU A 1 8.05 -15.99 -4.01
CA LEU A 1 6.88 -15.20 -3.55
C LEU A 1 6.98 -15.09 -2.04
N ASP A 2 6.70 -13.91 -1.47
CA ASP A 2 6.81 -13.61 -0.03
C ASP A 2 5.38 -13.41 0.53
N PHE A 3 4.92 -14.29 1.41
CA PHE A 3 3.54 -14.32 1.93
C PHE A 3 3.47 -14.05 3.45
N GLN A 4 4.53 -13.50 4.04
CA GLN A 4 4.64 -13.32 5.48
C GLN A 4 3.58 -12.37 6.08
N LEU A 5 2.96 -11.53 5.25
CA LEU A 5 1.93 -10.55 5.66
C LEU A 5 0.53 -10.88 5.10
N SER A 6 0.33 -12.08 4.55
CA SER A 6 -0.97 -12.51 4.04
C SER A 6 -1.95 -12.76 5.18
N VAL A 7 -3.13 -12.14 5.11
CA VAL A 7 -4.16 -12.22 6.15
C VAL A 7 -5.56 -12.31 5.55
N TRP A 8 -6.47 -12.99 6.24
CA TRP A 8 -7.89 -12.95 5.90
C TRP A 8 -8.51 -11.64 6.41
N ALA A 9 -8.72 -10.68 5.52
CA ALA A 9 -9.20 -9.36 5.88
C ALA A 9 -10.03 -8.71 4.77
N SER A 10 -10.43 -7.45 5.00
CA SER A 10 -11.10 -6.63 3.99
C SER A 10 -10.22 -6.50 2.73
N PRO A 11 -10.80 -6.55 1.52
CA PRO A 11 -10.05 -6.36 0.26
C PRO A 11 -9.37 -4.98 0.16
N SER A 12 -9.81 -4.00 0.96
CA SER A 12 -9.11 -2.73 1.10
C SER A 12 -7.71 -2.86 1.69
N ILE A 13 -7.42 -3.91 2.47
CA ILE A 13 -6.10 -4.17 3.05
C ILE A 13 -5.07 -4.42 1.94
N ASP A 14 -5.43 -5.20 0.91
CA ASP A 14 -4.57 -5.43 -0.25
C ASP A 14 -4.21 -4.11 -0.94
N LEU A 15 -5.19 -3.23 -1.11
CA LEU A 15 -5.01 -1.94 -1.78
C LEU A 15 -4.18 -0.96 -0.96
N VAL A 16 -4.43 -0.83 0.35
CA VAL A 16 -3.62 0.07 1.20
C VAL A 16 -2.19 -0.43 1.33
N TYR A 17 -1.98 -1.75 1.35
CA TYR A 17 -0.66 -2.34 1.32
C TYR A 17 0.06 -2.04 0.00
N PHE A 18 -0.59 -2.35 -1.13
CA PHE A 18 -0.03 -2.13 -2.45
C PHE A 18 0.29 -0.66 -2.69
N PHE A 19 -0.61 0.26 -2.32
CA PHE A 19 -0.40 1.70 -2.50
C PHE A 19 0.65 2.26 -1.54
N GLY A 20 0.66 1.78 -0.29
CA GLY A 20 1.65 2.20 0.70
C GLY A 20 3.09 1.90 0.26
N VAL A 21 3.30 0.85 -0.54
CA VAL A 21 4.62 0.48 -1.07
C VAL A 21 4.80 0.97 -2.52
N ALA A 22 4.04 0.40 -3.46
CA ALA A 22 4.21 0.65 -4.90
C ALA A 22 3.85 2.09 -5.28
N GLY A 23 2.84 2.68 -4.63
CA GLY A 23 2.40 4.05 -4.88
C GLY A 23 3.44 5.09 -4.49
N ILE A 24 4.24 4.80 -3.47
CA ILE A 24 5.32 5.68 -3.02
C ILE A 24 6.56 5.55 -3.89
N ILE A 25 6.97 4.32 -4.23
CA ILE A 25 8.22 4.11 -4.98
C ILE A 25 8.06 4.43 -6.49
N THR A 26 6.84 4.37 -7.03
CA THR A 26 6.57 4.57 -8.46
C THR A 26 6.13 6.03 -8.74
N PRO A 27 6.90 6.83 -9.49
CA PRO A 27 6.57 8.24 -9.72
C PRO A 27 5.27 8.48 -10.51
N THR A 28 4.93 7.58 -11.44
CA THR A 28 3.78 7.70 -12.37
C THR A 28 2.54 6.96 -11.88
N PHE A 29 2.43 6.74 -10.56
CA PHE A 29 1.41 5.87 -9.99
C PHE A 29 0.00 6.50 -10.03
N ASN A 30 -0.88 5.93 -10.85
CA ASN A 30 -2.28 6.34 -10.93
C ASN A 30 -3.16 5.51 -10.00
N HIS A 31 -3.39 6.04 -8.79
CA HIS A 31 -4.18 5.38 -7.74
C HIS A 31 -5.58 4.99 -8.22
N ASP A 32 -6.33 5.91 -8.84
CA ASP A 32 -7.71 5.64 -9.25
C ASP A 32 -7.81 4.54 -10.31
N ASN A 33 -6.87 4.51 -11.27
CA ASN A 33 -6.84 3.45 -12.27
C ASN A 33 -6.63 2.08 -11.63
N TYR A 34 -5.70 1.96 -10.67
CA TYR A 34 -5.47 0.69 -9.96
C TYR A 34 -6.66 0.28 -9.09
N VAL A 35 -7.34 1.22 -8.43
CA VAL A 35 -8.58 0.91 -7.69
C VAL A 35 -9.64 0.35 -8.63
N GLN A 36 -9.83 0.95 -9.82
CA GLN A 36 -10.80 0.48 -10.80
C GLN A 36 -10.48 -0.93 -11.33
N ILE A 37 -9.21 -1.17 -11.67
CA ILE A 37 -8.75 -2.49 -12.13
C ILE A 37 -8.98 -3.55 -11.04
N TYR A 38 -8.57 -3.26 -9.80
CA TYR A 38 -8.76 -4.18 -8.67
C TYR A 38 -10.24 -4.43 -8.41
N PHE A 39 -11.06 -3.37 -8.38
CA PHE A 39 -12.50 -3.47 -8.15
C PHE A 39 -13.20 -4.36 -9.20
N LYS A 40 -12.89 -4.14 -10.48
CA LYS A 40 -13.41 -4.96 -11.58
C LYS A 40 -13.01 -6.42 -11.38
N LYS A 41 -11.73 -6.68 -11.12
CA LYS A 41 -11.21 -8.05 -10.99
C LYS A 41 -11.78 -8.78 -9.77
N LEU A 42 -11.88 -8.10 -8.62
CA LEU A 42 -12.50 -8.62 -7.41
C LEU A 42 -13.96 -9.03 -7.69
N THR A 43 -14.73 -8.11 -8.28
CA THR A 43 -16.16 -8.32 -8.57
C THR A 43 -16.40 -9.47 -9.53
N GLU A 44 -15.62 -9.54 -10.62
CA GLU A 44 -15.68 -10.65 -11.58
C GLU A 44 -15.33 -11.99 -10.93
N THR A 45 -14.30 -11.99 -10.08
CA THR A 45 -13.81 -13.21 -9.42
C THR A 45 -14.81 -13.73 -8.41
N MET A 46 -15.36 -12.86 -7.55
CA MET A 46 -16.40 -13.21 -6.57
C MET A 46 -17.63 -13.83 -7.25
N LYS A 47 -18.05 -13.28 -8.39
CA LYS A 47 -19.15 -13.84 -9.20
C LYS A 47 -18.78 -15.21 -9.77
N LYS A 48 -17.58 -15.34 -10.36
CA LYS A 48 -17.12 -16.58 -10.99
C LYS A 48 -17.04 -17.75 -10.01
N ILE A 49 -16.65 -17.49 -8.76
CA ILE A 49 -16.51 -18.53 -7.73
C ILE A 49 -17.77 -18.73 -6.88
N GLY A 50 -18.86 -18.02 -7.19
CA GLY A 50 -20.13 -18.19 -6.49
C GLY A 50 -20.08 -17.76 -5.01
N CYS A 51 -19.37 -16.68 -4.68
CA CYS A 51 -19.34 -16.17 -3.31
C CYS A 51 -20.75 -15.93 -2.75
N SER A 52 -21.04 -16.44 -1.55
CA SER A 52 -22.32 -16.19 -0.87
C SER A 52 -22.50 -14.72 -0.48
N THR A 53 -21.40 -13.97 -0.31
CA THR A 53 -21.42 -12.54 -0.04
C THR A 53 -21.37 -11.75 -1.36
N PRO A 54 -22.24 -10.75 -1.55
CA PRO A 54 -22.21 -9.92 -2.75
C PRO A 54 -20.91 -9.10 -2.83
N PRO A 55 -20.39 -8.80 -4.04
CA PRO A 55 -19.27 -7.89 -4.20
C PRO A 55 -19.56 -6.51 -3.58
N PRO A 56 -18.55 -5.82 -3.03
CA PRO A 56 -18.73 -4.45 -2.54
C PRO A 56 -19.08 -3.51 -3.69
N THR A 57 -19.58 -2.32 -3.38
CA THR A 57 -19.61 -1.22 -4.35
C THR A 57 -18.25 -0.52 -4.38
N LEU A 58 -17.93 0.17 -5.48
CA LEU A 58 -16.69 0.95 -5.57
C LEU A 58 -16.60 2.00 -4.45
N GLU A 59 -17.72 2.64 -4.13
CA GLU A 59 -17.80 3.61 -3.04
C GLU A 59 -17.50 2.97 -1.68
N LYS A 60 -18.09 1.81 -1.37
CA LYS A 60 -17.81 1.07 -0.13
C LYS A 60 -16.35 0.63 -0.05
N LEU A 61 -15.74 0.25 -1.18
CA LEU A 61 -14.33 -0.08 -1.24
C LEU A 61 -13.47 1.15 -0.91
N LYS A 62 -13.73 2.30 -1.54
CA LYS A 62 -13.03 3.56 -1.26
C LYS A 62 -13.21 4.02 0.20
N GLN A 63 -14.41 3.94 0.75
CA GLN A 63 -14.68 4.21 2.17
C GLN A 63 -13.92 3.25 3.09
N SER A 64 -13.83 1.97 2.72
CA SER A 64 -13.05 0.99 3.47
C SER A 64 -11.55 1.32 3.40
N MET A 65 -11.02 1.75 2.26
CA MET A 65 -9.61 2.20 2.16
C MET A 65 -9.34 3.41 3.05
N GLN A 66 -10.23 4.40 3.06
CA GLN A 66 -10.18 5.56 3.95
C GLN A 66 -10.10 5.15 5.43
N LYS A 67 -10.93 4.19 5.85
CA LYS A 67 -10.88 3.63 7.22
C LYS A 67 -9.53 2.98 7.58
N HIS A 68 -8.80 2.49 6.59
CA HIS A 68 -7.49 1.86 6.77
C HIS A 68 -6.33 2.80 6.37
N ARG A 69 -6.55 4.11 6.30
CA ARG A 69 -5.51 5.10 5.95
C ARG A 69 -4.27 5.03 6.84
N ALA A 70 -4.44 4.76 8.14
CA ALA A 70 -3.32 4.57 9.07
C ALA A 70 -2.45 3.36 8.71
N ASN A 71 -3.05 2.28 8.18
CA ASN A 71 -2.30 1.14 7.69
C ASN A 71 -1.47 1.51 6.45
N MET A 72 -2.01 2.34 5.56
CA MET A 72 -1.24 2.84 4.40
C MET A 72 0.00 3.60 4.87
N LEU A 73 -0.15 4.52 5.81
CA LEU A 73 0.95 5.28 6.40
C LEU A 73 2.01 4.35 7.01
N PHE A 74 1.59 3.38 7.82
CA PHE A 74 2.49 2.41 8.43
C PHE A 74 3.27 1.60 7.37
N MET A 75 2.58 1.11 6.33
CA MET A 75 3.23 0.35 5.25
C MET A 75 4.21 1.21 4.46
N SER A 76 3.88 2.48 4.19
CA SER A 76 4.78 3.42 3.53
C SER A 76 6.03 3.72 4.33
N LEU A 77 5.92 3.84 5.66
CA LEU A 77 7.05 4.15 6.52
C LEU A 77 7.94 2.92 6.80
N VAL A 78 7.37 1.72 6.86
CA VAL A 78 8.12 0.52 7.25
C VAL A 78 8.58 -0.31 6.05
N LEU A 79 7.70 -0.51 5.06
CA LEU A 79 7.97 -1.44 3.96
C LEU A 79 8.54 -0.77 2.72
N ALA A 80 8.09 0.44 2.36
CA ALA A 80 8.62 1.12 1.17
C ALA A 80 10.15 1.33 1.23
N PRO A 81 10.76 1.77 2.37
CA PRO A 81 12.21 1.90 2.45
C PRO A 81 12.91 0.54 2.36
N THR A 82 12.34 -0.48 3.00
CA THR A 82 12.87 -1.85 3.00
C THR A 82 12.89 -2.45 1.58
N VAL A 83 11.85 -2.19 0.79
CA VAL A 83 11.77 -2.64 -0.62
C VAL A 83 12.79 -1.91 -1.47
N ARG A 84 12.94 -0.58 -1.32
CA ARG A 84 13.97 0.19 -2.02
C ARG A 84 15.40 -0.25 -1.68
N ALA A 85 15.69 -0.46 -0.39
CA ALA A 85 16.98 -0.95 0.07
C ALA A 85 17.31 -2.31 -0.54
N ARG A 86 16.33 -3.21 -0.59
CA ARG A 86 16.47 -4.52 -1.25
C ARG A 86 16.73 -4.39 -2.75
N GLU A 87 16.03 -3.50 -3.46
CA GLU A 87 16.29 -3.23 -4.88
C GLU A 87 17.72 -2.71 -5.11
N ALA A 88 18.27 -1.95 -4.15
CA ALA A 88 19.65 -1.47 -4.17
C ALA A 88 20.70 -2.54 -3.75
N GLY A 89 20.26 -3.77 -3.45
CA GLY A 89 21.16 -4.88 -3.06
C GLY A 89 21.58 -4.88 -1.59
N LEU A 90 20.97 -4.04 -0.75
CA LEU A 90 21.22 -4.03 0.69
C LEU A 90 20.50 -5.20 1.37
N ASP A 91 21.16 -5.81 2.36
CA ASP A 91 20.58 -6.92 3.11
C ASP A 91 19.47 -6.44 4.06
N ARG A 92 18.34 -7.15 4.05
CA ARG A 92 17.12 -6.79 4.78
C ARG A 92 17.36 -6.77 6.29
N HIS A 93 18.19 -7.67 6.81
CA HIS A 93 18.50 -7.74 8.24
C HIS A 93 19.30 -6.52 8.69
N SER A 94 20.33 -6.14 7.93
CA SER A 94 21.10 -4.92 8.22
C SER A 94 20.26 -3.63 8.18
N PHE A 95 19.24 -3.55 7.33
CA PHE A 95 18.35 -2.38 7.23
C PHE A 95 17.34 -2.29 8.38
N VAL A 96 16.84 -3.43 8.86
CA VAL A 96 15.86 -3.46 9.95
C VAL A 96 16.54 -3.24 11.31
N GLU A 97 17.73 -3.81 11.51
CA GLU A 97 18.48 -3.75 12.77
C GLU A 97 19.20 -2.42 13.00
N ASN A 98 19.54 -1.69 11.93
CA ASN A 98 20.23 -0.41 12.05
C ASN A 98 19.24 0.77 11.97
N GLU A 99 18.53 1.02 13.07
CA GLU A 99 17.50 2.07 13.19
C GLU A 99 18.03 3.47 12.87
N GLU A 100 19.26 3.78 13.24
CA GLU A 100 19.92 5.07 12.96
C GLU A 100 20.14 5.30 11.47
N ASN A 101 20.32 4.23 10.69
CA ASN A 101 20.64 4.30 9.26
C ASN A 101 19.41 4.20 8.36
N ARG A 102 18.21 3.95 8.91
CA ARG A 102 16.97 3.80 8.12
C ARG A 102 16.45 5.14 7.61
N TRP A 103 16.46 6.16 8.47
CA TRP A 103 15.82 7.45 8.22
C TRP A 103 16.78 8.51 7.65
N THR A 104 18.08 8.22 7.68
CA THR A 104 19.15 9.09 7.17
C THR A 104 19.46 8.84 5.70
N GLN A 105 18.89 7.80 5.08
CA GLN A 105 19.11 7.52 3.66
C GLN A 105 18.31 8.49 2.77
N PRO A 106 18.85 8.85 1.58
CA PRO A 106 18.14 9.69 0.60
C PRO A 106 16.73 9.17 0.27
N ASP A 107 16.55 7.84 0.28
CA ASP A 107 15.29 7.17 -0.02
C ASP A 107 14.22 7.40 1.05
N ALA A 108 14.58 7.56 2.33
CA ALA A 108 13.62 7.81 3.40
C ALA A 108 13.00 9.21 3.28
N LYS A 109 13.82 10.21 2.91
CA LYS A 109 13.33 11.56 2.62
C LYS A 109 12.41 11.57 1.40
N LEU A 110 12.78 10.87 0.33
CA LEU A 110 11.93 10.72 -0.87
C LEU A 110 10.57 10.10 -0.54
N ILE A 111 10.54 9.13 0.37
CA ILE A 111 9.29 8.50 0.83
C ILE A 111 8.40 9.52 1.53
N ILE A 112 8.93 10.32 2.45
CA ILE A 112 8.16 11.37 3.14
C ILE A 112 7.67 12.43 2.15
N ASP A 113 8.54 12.90 1.26
CA ASP A 113 8.22 13.94 0.26
C ASP A 113 7.11 13.52 -0.71
N ARG A 114 6.92 12.21 -0.93
CA ARG A 114 5.81 11.67 -1.74
C ARG A 114 4.58 11.30 -0.91
N LEU A 115 4.80 10.75 0.28
CA LEU A 115 3.74 10.25 1.14
C LEU A 115 2.86 11.39 1.65
N LEU A 116 3.46 12.49 2.13
CA LEU A 116 2.71 13.60 2.70
C LEU A 116 1.74 14.24 1.69
N PRO A 117 2.16 14.64 0.47
CA PRO A 117 1.23 15.20 -0.51
C PRO A 117 0.15 14.19 -0.95
N MET A 118 0.50 12.90 -1.05
CA MET A 118 -0.47 11.86 -1.41
C MET A 118 -1.53 11.67 -0.31
N MET A 119 -1.14 11.75 0.97
CA MET A 119 -2.08 11.65 2.07
C MET A 119 -2.97 12.89 2.18
N ASP A 120 -2.41 14.08 1.95
CA ASP A 120 -3.14 15.35 1.95
C ASP A 120 -4.20 15.40 0.83
N ASP A 121 -3.80 15.11 -0.42
CA ASP A 121 -4.70 15.03 -1.58
C ASP A 121 -5.90 14.09 -1.35
N LYS A 122 -5.70 13.05 -0.53
CA LYS A 122 -6.73 12.05 -0.22
C LYS A 122 -7.57 12.39 1.01
N GLY A 123 -7.30 13.49 1.71
CA GLY A 123 -7.94 13.84 2.98
C GLY A 123 -7.63 12.83 4.08
N TYR A 124 -6.44 12.21 4.06
CA TYR A 124 -6.05 11.22 5.06
C TYR A 124 -5.46 11.86 6.33
N LEU A 125 -5.10 13.15 6.26
CA LEU A 125 -4.50 13.93 7.35
C LEU A 125 -5.53 14.74 8.17
N ASP A 126 -6.79 14.77 7.72
CA ASP A 126 -7.94 15.36 8.42
C ASP A 126 -8.64 14.36 9.36
#